data_AF-A0A919ZXN5-F1
#
_entry.id   AF-A0A919ZXN5-F1
#
_cell.length_a   1.000
_cell.length_b   1.000
_cell.length_c   1.000
_cell.angle_alpha   90.00
_cell.angle_beta   90.00
_cell.angle_gamma   90.00
#
_symmetry.space_group_name_H-M   'P 1'
#
loop_
_entity.id
_entity.type
_entity.pdbx_description
1 polymer ?
#
loop_
_entity_poly.entity_id
_entity_poly.type
_entity_poly.pdbx_seq_one_letter_code
_entity_poly.pdbx_strand_id
1 'polypeptide(L)' 'MQKLLLIITLFSASLISQNEDSWLIDDIRISGLQRVSAGSVFAVMPVGLGDLVNRDLLKEITLSILKLKNLMT' A
#
# COMPACT_ATOMS: atom_id res chain seq x y z
N MET A 1 25.61 19.84 -31.70
CA MET A 1 24.48 18.87 -31.73
C MET A 1 24.70 17.68 -30.78
N GLN A 2 25.87 17.02 -30.77
CA GLN A 2 26.11 15.82 -29.93
C GLN A 2 25.99 16.06 -28.40
N LYS A 3 26.41 17.23 -27.90
CA LYS A 3 26.29 17.59 -26.48
C LYS A 3 24.82 17.71 -26.01
N LEU A 4 23.93 18.16 -26.89
CA LEU A 4 22.49 18.25 -26.61
C LEU A 4 21.88 16.85 -26.49
N LEU A 5 22.31 15.94 -27.36
CA LEU A 5 21.87 14.54 -27.35
C LEU A 5 22.25 13.85 -26.03
N LEU A 6 23.48 14.06 -25.55
CA LEU A 6 23.95 13.57 -24.25
C LEU A 6 23.09 14.07 -23.08
N ILE A 7 22.78 15.36 -23.03
CA ILE A 7 21.95 15.96 -21.98
C ILE A 7 20.53 15.35 -21.98
N ILE A 8 19.94 15.12 -23.15
CA ILE A 8 18.62 14.50 -23.27
C ILE A 8 18.66 13.07 -22.73
N THR A 9 19.67 12.27 -23.08
CA THR A 9 19.81 10.90 -22.54
C THR A 9 19.99 10.85 -21.02
N LEU A 10 20.77 11.76 -20.42
CA LEU A 10 20.90 11.82 -18.96
C LEU A 10 19.59 12.26 -18.28
N PHE A 11 18.84 13.16 -18.90
CA PHE A 11 17.56 13.61 -18.37
C PHE A 11 16.46 12.53 -18.46
N SER A 12 16.47 11.69 -19.49
CA SER A 12 15.54 10.57 -19.58
C SER A 12 15.79 9.49 -18.53
N ALA A 13 17.04 9.31 -18.08
CA ALA A 13 17.39 8.30 -17.07
C ALA A 13 16.85 8.64 -15.67
N SER A 14 16.70 9.93 -15.32
CA SER A 14 16.17 10.34 -14.01
C SER A 14 14.66 10.16 -13.87
N LEU A 15 13.92 10.09 -14.99
CA LEU A 15 12.46 9.90 -14.99
C LEU A 15 12.02 8.47 -14.66
N ILE A 16 12.95 7.50 -14.66
CA ILE A 16 12.64 6.07 -14.49
C ILE A 16 12.68 5.65 -13.00
N SER A 17 13.15 6.51 -12.11
CA SER A 17 13.25 6.19 -10.67
C SER A 17 11.91 6.38 -9.94
N GLN A 18 10.90 5.60 -10.34
CA GLN A 18 9.64 5.46 -9.60
C GLN A 18 9.87 4.37 -8.53
N ASN A 19 10.41 4.75 -7.37
CA ASN A 19 10.50 3.82 -6.24
C ASN A 19 9.11 3.67 -5.61
N GLU A 20 8.44 2.58 -5.96
CA GLU A 20 7.36 2.01 -5.15
C GLU A 20 7.99 1.42 -3.89
N ASP A 21 8.19 2.26 -2.87
CA ASP A 21 8.70 1.82 -1.58
C ASP A 21 7.75 0.74 -1.02
N SER A 22 8.22 -0.51 -1.05
CA SER A 22 7.55 -1.65 -0.44
C SER A 22 8.27 -2.07 0.83
N TRP A 23 7.52 -2.53 1.82
CA TRP A 23 8.07 -3.01 3.07
C TRP A 23 7.38 -4.29 3.54
N LEU A 24 8.09 -5.08 4.33
CA LEU A 24 7.60 -6.33 4.89
C LEU A 24 6.76 -6.07 6.15
N ILE A 25 5.62 -6.75 6.26
CA ILE A 25 4.76 -6.69 7.43
C ILE A 25 5.30 -7.65 8.50
N ASP A 26 5.82 -7.09 9.59
CA ASP A 26 6.34 -7.85 10.74
C ASP A 26 5.26 -8.15 11.80
N ASP A 27 4.37 -7.18 12.06
CA ASP A 27 3.29 -7.30 13.04
C ASP A 27 2.09 -6.43 12.63
N ILE A 28 0.86 -6.86 12.96
CA ILE A 28 -0.37 -6.09 12.71
C ILE A 28 -1.14 -5.95 14.03
N ARG A 29 -1.32 -4.71 14.48
CA ARG A 29 -2.08 -4.37 15.70
C ARG A 29 -3.28 -3.51 15.38
N ILE A 30 -4.42 -3.86 15.98
CA ILE A 30 -5.67 -3.15 15.83
C ILE A 30 -6.11 -2.63 17.20
N SER A 31 -6.47 -1.35 17.27
CA SER A 31 -6.89 -0.67 18.50
C SER A 31 -8.19 0.11 18.26
N GLY A 32 -8.93 0.42 19.34
CA GLY A 32 -10.12 1.28 19.27
C GLY A 32 -11.39 0.60 18.75
N LEU A 33 -11.44 -0.74 18.71
CA LEU A 33 -12.65 -1.48 18.34
C LEU A 33 -13.71 -1.39 19.45
N GLN A 34 -14.96 -1.12 19.05
CA GLN A 34 -16.10 -1.09 19.97
C GLN A 34 -17.22 -2.06 19.55
N ARG A 35 -17.62 -2.05 18.28
CA ARG A 35 -18.76 -2.85 17.76
C ARG A 35 -18.34 -3.96 16.80
N VAL A 36 -17.07 -4.00 16.41
CA VAL A 36 -16.52 -4.95 15.44
C VAL A 36 -15.44 -5.77 16.12
N SER A 37 -15.35 -7.07 15.82
CA SER A 37 -14.29 -7.94 16.33
C SER A 37 -13.02 -7.81 15.50
N ALA A 38 -11.84 -7.97 16.12
CA ALA A 38 -10.58 -7.97 15.39
C ALA A 38 -10.53 -9.04 14.30
N GLY A 39 -11.07 -10.24 14.59
CA GLY A 39 -11.15 -11.34 13.62
C GLY A 39 -11.96 -10.98 12.37
N SER A 40 -13.04 -10.21 12.52
CA SER A 40 -13.82 -9.72 11.38
C SER A 40 -13.03 -8.74 10.51
N VAL A 41 -12.21 -7.87 11.11
CA VAL A 41 -11.35 -6.93 10.38
C VAL A 41 -10.26 -7.69 9.61
N PHE A 42 -9.60 -8.65 10.25
CA PHE A 42 -8.59 -9.48 9.60
C PHE A 42 -9.17 -10.34 8.47
N ALA A 43 -10.41 -10.84 8.61
CA ALA A 43 -11.06 -11.65 7.58
C ALA A 43 -11.31 -10.92 6.26
N VAL A 44 -11.34 -9.58 6.27
CA VAL A 44 -11.53 -8.75 5.05
C VAL A 44 -10.26 -8.03 4.61
N MET A 45 -9.16 -8.20 5.34
CA MET A 45 -7.89 -7.55 5.01
C MET A 45 -7.20 -8.32 3.87
N PRO A 46 -6.76 -7.64 2.79
CA PRO A 46 -6.13 -8.32 1.64
C PRO A 46 -4.66 -8.70 1.88
N VAL A 47 -4.15 -8.57 3.11
CA VAL A 47 -2.75 -8.81 3.47
C VAL A 47 -2.63 -9.47 4.84
N GLY A 48 -1.51 -10.14 5.08
CA GLY A 48 -1.14 -10.76 6.35
C GLY A 48 0.32 -10.50 6.75
N LEU A 49 0.75 -11.22 7.79
CA LEU A 49 2.13 -11.18 8.27
C LEU A 49 3.07 -11.79 7.22
N GLY A 50 4.22 -11.14 6.99
CA GLY A 50 5.21 -11.58 6.00
C GLY A 50 4.97 -11.07 4.58
N ASP A 51 3.83 -10.43 4.30
CA ASP A 51 3.57 -9.84 2.98
C ASP A 51 4.37 -8.55 2.77
N LEU A 52 4.70 -8.26 1.51
CA LEU A 52 5.20 -6.96 1.09
C LEU A 52 4.02 -6.03 0.79
N VAL A 53 4.00 -4.87 1.42
CA VAL A 53 2.96 -3.86 1.22
C VAL A 53 3.59 -2.59 0.65
N ASN A 54 2.86 -1.90 -0.21
CA ASN A 54 3.22 -0.60 -0.78
C ASN A 54 2.09 0.42 -0.51
N ARG A 55 2.25 1.65 -1.00
CA ARG A 55 1.26 2.72 -0.77
C ARG A 55 -0.11 2.41 -1.38
N ASP A 56 -0.15 1.76 -2.54
CA ASP A 56 -1.40 1.40 -3.19
C ASP A 56 -2.17 0.35 -2.39
N LEU A 57 -1.48 -0.64 -1.84
CA LEU A 57 -2.09 -1.69 -1.04
C LEU A 57 -2.65 -1.16 0.29
N LEU A 58 -2.04 -0.11 0.88
CA LEU A 58 -2.63 0.59 2.04
C LEU A 58 -4.01 1.19 1.75
N LYS A 59 -4.20 1.73 0.55
CA LYS A 59 -5.51 2.27 0.12
C LYS A 59 -6.53 1.15 0.02
N GLU A 60 -6.15 0.01 -0.54
CA GLU A 60 -7.03 -1.16 -0.65
C GLU A 60 -7.43 -1.71 0.72
N ILE A 61 -6.46 -1.87 1.64
CA ILE A 61 -6.70 -2.25 3.04
C ILE A 61 -7.71 -1.31 3.70
N THR A 62 -7.55 0.00 3.53
CA THR A 62 -8.45 1.00 4.12
C THR A 62 -9.88 0.85 3.58
N LEU A 63 -10.02 0.64 2.28
CA LEU A 63 -11.32 0.47 1.62
C LEU A 63 -12.00 -0.85 2.01
N SER A 64 -11.24 -1.94 2.16
CA SER A 64 -11.80 -3.24 2.56
C SER A 64 -12.36 -3.20 3.99
N ILE A 65 -11.64 -2.55 4.91
CA ILE A 65 -12.10 -2.35 6.30
C ILE A 65 -13.31 -1.40 6.33
N LEU A 66 -13.31 -0.32 5.56
CA LEU A 66 -14.45 0.60 5.50
C LEU A 66 -15.71 -0.10 4.98
N LYS A 67 -15.58 -1.01 4.01
CA LYS A 67 -16.70 -1.78 3.47
C LYS A 67 -17.35 -2.67 4.53
N LEU A 68 -16.59 -3.17 5.51
CA LEU A 68 -17.12 -3.98 6.61
C LEU A 68 -18.18 -3.23 7.43
N LYS A 69 -18.03 -1.91 7.61
CA LYS A 69 -19.03 -1.07 8.26
C LYS A 69 -20.39 -1.11 7.55
N ASN A 70 -20.39 -1.09 6.21
CA ASN A 70 -21.62 -1.09 5.41
C ASN A 70 -22.33 -2.45 5.37
N LEU A 71 -21.67 -3.53 5.81
CA LEU A 71 -22.27 -4.87 5.89
C LEU A 71 -22.98 -5.13 7.22
N MET A 72 -22.76 -4.28 8.23
CA MET A 72 -23.29 -4.44 9.60
C MET A 72 -24.41 -3.45 9.95
N THR A 73 -24.71 -2.50 9.04
CA THR A 73 -25.89 -1.61 9.08
C THR A 73 -27.06 -2.25 8.36
#